data_AF-A0A2D6AZ86-F1
#
_entry.id   AF-A0A2D6AZ86-F1
#
_cell.length_a   1.000
_cell.length_b   1.000
_cell.length_c   1.000
_cell.angle_alpha   90.00
_cell.angle_beta   90.00
_cell.angle_gamma   90.00
#
_symmetry.space_group_name_H-M   'P 1'
#
loop_
_entity.id
_entity.type
_entity.pdbx_description
1 polymer ?
#
loop_
_entity_poly.entity_id
_entity_poly.type
_entity_poly.pdbx_seq_one_letter_code
_entity_poly.pdbx_strand_id
1 'polypeptide(L)'
;MIDNQQAWIPEIFYEEEVPGKASPIPFILVPEDQEMPAMLFIWEHAHTGEFEPGSDGEALPIVDAELHQFARMDILKERLSGKDYDKVRLALRLKPLREATRLGSEITERAKAQAALKVTD
;
A
#
# COMPACT_ATOMS: atom_id res chain seq x y z
N MET A 1 18.62 -13.73 -28.00
CA MET A 1 17.61 -14.67 -27.47
C MET A 1 16.92 -13.94 -26.33
N ILE A 2 15.67 -13.51 -26.53
CA ILE A 2 14.87 -12.92 -25.45
C ILE A 2 14.31 -14.11 -24.72
N ASP A 3 14.89 -14.41 -23.56
CA ASP A 3 14.45 -15.54 -22.75
C ASP A 3 13.03 -15.24 -22.25
N ASN A 4 12.13 -16.14 -22.58
CA ASN A 4 10.71 -16.07 -22.25
C ASN A 4 10.52 -16.49 -20.78
N GLN A 5 11.20 -15.80 -19.85
CA GLN A 5 10.83 -15.84 -18.44
C GLN A 5 9.53 -15.07 -18.34
N GLN A 6 8.44 -15.80 -18.14
CA GLN A 6 7.13 -15.24 -17.84
C GLN A 6 7.31 -14.35 -16.60
N ALA A 7 7.42 -13.04 -16.81
CA ALA A 7 7.67 -12.09 -15.75
C ALA A 7 6.58 -12.26 -14.70
N TRP A 8 6.96 -12.61 -13.48
CA TRP A 8 6.01 -12.75 -12.37
C TRP A 8 5.17 -11.47 -12.25
N ILE A 9 3.85 -11.63 -12.21
CA ILE A 9 2.91 -10.53 -12.07
C ILE A 9 2.52 -10.44 -10.59
N PRO A 10 2.75 -9.29 -9.92
CA PRO A 10 2.40 -9.13 -8.52
C PRO A 10 0.88 -9.11 -8.34
N GLU A 11 0.38 -9.94 -7.43
CA GLU A 11 -1.02 -10.01 -7.05
C GLU A 11 -1.22 -9.45 -5.64
N ILE A 12 -2.26 -8.63 -5.46
CA ILE A 12 -2.61 -8.03 -4.17
C ILE A 12 -3.63 -8.92 -3.48
N PHE A 13 -3.27 -9.41 -2.30
CA PHE A 13 -4.09 -10.26 -1.45
C PHE A 13 -4.50 -9.55 -0.16
N TYR A 14 -5.53 -10.07 0.49
CA TYR A 14 -5.96 -9.67 1.83
C TYR A 14 -6.07 -10.92 2.70
N GLU A 15 -5.48 -10.91 3.89
CA GLU A 15 -5.58 -12.05 4.80
C GLU A 15 -6.97 -12.11 5.42
N GLU A 16 -7.52 -13.31 5.59
CA GLU A 16 -8.77 -13.49 6.33
C GLU A 16 -8.42 -13.80 7.79
N GLU A 17 -8.60 -12.83 8.69
CA GLU A 17 -8.29 -12.99 10.13
C GLU A 17 -9.33 -13.88 10.82
N VAL A 18 -10.57 -13.81 10.35
CA VAL A 18 -11.73 -14.60 10.80
C VAL A 18 -12.67 -14.77 9.61
N PRO A 19 -13.44 -15.87 9.52
CA PRO A 19 -14.35 -16.10 8.41
C PRO A 19 -15.26 -14.90 8.13
N GLY A 20 -15.22 -14.39 6.91
CA GLY A 20 -15.99 -13.22 6.45
C GLY A 20 -15.37 -11.87 6.79
N LYS A 21 -14.17 -11.81 7.37
CA LYS A 21 -13.51 -10.54 7.71
C LYS A 21 -12.03 -10.56 7.30
N ALA A 22 -11.76 -9.84 6.21
CA ALA A 22 -10.42 -9.55 5.75
C ALA A 22 -9.71 -8.54 6.67
N SER A 23 -8.40 -8.74 6.84
CA SER A 23 -7.49 -7.74 7.39
C SER A 23 -7.48 -6.50 6.48
N PRO A 24 -7.44 -5.28 7.03
CA PRO A 24 -7.47 -4.07 6.20
C PRO A 24 -6.16 -3.81 5.46
N ILE A 25 -5.08 -4.53 5.79
CA ILE A 25 -3.76 -4.32 5.21
C ILE A 25 -3.53 -5.38 4.12
N PRO A 26 -3.37 -4.98 2.85
CA PRO A 26 -3.06 -5.92 1.79
C PRO A 26 -1.60 -6.37 1.82
N PHE A 27 -1.33 -7.51 1.19
CA PHE A 27 0.02 -8.04 1.01
C PHE A 27 0.20 -8.60 -0.41
N ILE A 28 1.46 -8.76 -0.81
CA ILE A 28 1.84 -9.42 -2.06
C ILE A 28 2.72 -10.62 -1.69
N LEU A 29 2.37 -11.80 -2.20
CA LEU A 29 3.23 -12.98 -2.09
C LEU A 29 4.34 -12.88 -3.13
N VAL A 30 5.55 -12.60 -2.66
CA VAL A 30 6.74 -12.51 -3.52
C VAL A 30 7.41 -13.88 -3.58
N PRO A 31 7.54 -14.51 -4.76
CA PRO A 31 8.27 -15.77 -4.92
C PRO A 31 9.74 -15.67 -4.46
N GLU A 32 10.35 -16.79 -4.06
CA GLU A 32 11.73 -16.83 -3.55
C GLU A 32 12.78 -16.26 -4.52
N ASP A 33 12.53 -16.37 -5.83
CA ASP A 33 13.40 -15.93 -6.91
C ASP A 33 13.06 -14.53 -7.46
N GLN A 34 12.13 -13.81 -6.81
CA GLN A 34 11.64 -12.51 -7.26
C GLN A 34 11.85 -11.42 -6.20
N GLU A 35 11.87 -10.17 -6.65
CA GLU A 35 11.93 -9.01 -5.76
C GLU A 35 10.62 -8.23 -5.82
N MET A 36 10.17 -7.71 -4.65
CA MET A 36 9.00 -6.83 -4.59
C MET A 36 9.22 -5.59 -5.48
N PRO A 37 8.31 -5.29 -6.43
CA PRO A 37 8.48 -4.20 -7.38
C PRO A 37 8.69 -2.85 -6.71
N ALA A 38 9.55 -2.01 -7.30
CA ALA A 38 9.79 -0.65 -6.81
C ALA A 38 8.58 0.28 -6.99
N MET A 39 7.70 -0.05 -7.95
CA MET A 39 6.50 0.70 -8.28
C MET A 39 5.38 -0.27 -8.67
N LEU A 40 4.15 0.05 -8.26
CA LEU A 40 2.93 -0.61 -8.69
C LEU A 40 2.09 0.36 -9.51
N PHE A 41 1.45 -0.15 -10.56
CA PHE A 41 0.46 0.56 -11.36
C PHE A 41 -0.91 -0.04 -11.05
N ILE A 42 -1.85 0.78 -10.61
CA ILE A 42 -3.18 0.32 -10.17
C ILE A 42 -4.23 1.17 -10.85
N TRP A 43 -5.15 0.53 -11.56
CA TRP A 43 -6.35 1.19 -12.07
C TRP A 43 -7.35 1.40 -10.93
N GLU A 44 -7.73 2.65 -10.72
CA GLU A 44 -8.95 3.00 -10.00
C GLU A 44 -10.12 2.95 -10.99
N HIS A 45 -11.12 2.13 -10.70
CA HIS A 45 -12.40 2.14 -11.40
C HIS A 45 -13.44 2.76 -10.50
N ALA A 46 -13.76 4.03 -10.73
CA ALA A 46 -14.76 4.78 -9.97
C ALA A 46 -16.13 4.62 -10.63
N HIS A 47 -17.15 4.29 -9.85
CA HIS A 47 -18.52 4.26 -10.35
C HIS A 47 -19.00 5.66 -10.72
N THR A 48 -19.51 5.81 -11.95
CA THR A 48 -20.10 7.09 -12.40
C THR A 48 -21.54 7.28 -11.93
N GLY A 49 -22.20 6.18 -11.54
CA GLY A 49 -23.63 6.13 -11.23
C GLY A 49 -24.52 5.87 -12.45
N GLU A 50 -23.91 5.75 -13.64
CA GLU A 50 -24.59 5.42 -14.89
C GLU A 50 -24.44 3.93 -15.22
N PHE A 51 -25.39 3.42 -16.02
CA PHE A 51 -25.43 2.02 -16.41
C PHE A 51 -25.72 1.89 -17.91
N GLU A 52 -25.11 0.90 -18.55
CA GLU A 52 -25.36 0.54 -19.95
C GLU A 52 -25.95 -0.88 -20.05
N PRO A 53 -26.75 -1.18 -21.09
CA PRO A 53 -27.22 -2.53 -21.32
C PRO A 53 -26.06 -3.42 -21.81
N GLY A 54 -25.78 -4.47 -21.05
CA GLY A 54 -24.82 -5.52 -21.38
C GLY A 54 -25.31 -6.46 -22.48
N SER A 55 -24.49 -7.47 -22.80
CA SER A 55 -24.75 -8.36 -23.93
C SER A 55 -26.02 -9.19 -23.79
N ASP A 56 -26.45 -9.47 -22.55
CA ASP A 56 -27.67 -10.21 -22.23
C ASP A 56 -28.79 -9.27 -21.74
N GLY A 57 -28.60 -7.94 -21.88
CA GLY A 57 -29.53 -6.90 -21.45
C GLY A 57 -29.47 -6.54 -19.97
N GLU A 58 -28.51 -7.09 -19.23
CA GLU A 58 -28.21 -6.75 -17.84
C GLU A 58 -27.65 -5.33 -17.71
N ALA A 59 -27.96 -4.62 -16.63
CA ALA A 59 -27.40 -3.29 -16.38
C ALA A 59 -25.95 -3.40 -15.90
N LEU A 60 -25.00 -3.01 -16.74
CA LEU A 60 -23.57 -2.96 -16.40
C LEU A 60 -23.20 -1.54 -15.95
N PRO A 61 -22.50 -1.38 -14.80
CA PRO A 61 -22.09 -0.06 -14.35
C PRO A 61 -21.02 0.50 -15.28
N ILE A 62 -21.21 1.76 -15.69
CA ILE A 62 -20.16 2.52 -16.33
C ILE A 62 -19.16 2.95 -15.25
N VAL A 63 -17.87 2.77 -15.53
CA VAL A 63 -16.79 3.16 -14.61
C VAL A 63 -15.85 4.14 -15.30
N ASP A 64 -15.41 5.14 -14.56
CA ASP A 64 -14.28 5.98 -14.93
C ASP A 64 -13.00 5.30 -14.46
N ALA A 65 -12.04 5.14 -15.38
CA ALA A 65 -10.77 4.48 -15.12
C ALA A 65 -9.63 5.50 -15.03
N GLU A 66 -8.91 5.53 -13.90
CA GLU A 66 -7.70 6.33 -13.73
C GLU A 66 -6.53 5.46 -13.28
N LEU A 67 -5.37 5.62 -13.92
CA LEU A 67 -4.16 4.86 -13.60
C LEU A 67 -3.34 5.56 -12.53
N HIS A 68 -3.19 4.93 -11.38
CA HIS A 68 -2.37 5.41 -10.27
C HIS A 68 -1.04 4.69 -10.19
N GLN A 69 -0.05 5.36 -9.61
CA GLN A 69 1.29 4.85 -9.39
C GLN A 69 1.64 4.89 -7.90
N PHE A 70 2.06 3.76 -7.35
CA PHE A 70 2.48 3.62 -5.96
C PHE A 70 3.94 3.21 -5.90
N ALA A 71 4.80 4.05 -5.32
CA ALA A 71 6.23 3.80 -5.21
C ALA A 71 6.64 3.32 -3.81
N ARG A 72 7.64 2.44 -3.77
CA ARG A 72 8.25 1.95 -2.52
C ARG A 72 9.01 3.05 -1.79
N MET A 73 8.44 3.52 -0.67
CA MET A 73 9.00 4.60 0.14
C MET A 73 10.32 4.23 0.82
N ASP A 74 10.58 2.95 1.06
CA ASP A 74 11.84 2.45 1.59
C ASP A 74 12.99 2.61 0.58
N ILE A 75 12.75 2.28 -0.69
CA ILE A 75 13.73 2.53 -1.77
C ILE A 75 14.01 4.04 -1.87
N LEU A 76 12.98 4.88 -1.84
CA LEU A 76 13.16 6.33 -1.88
C LEU A 76 13.95 6.86 -0.66
N LYS A 77 13.71 6.30 0.52
CA LYS A 77 14.43 6.64 1.75
C LYS A 77 15.92 6.29 1.67
N GLU A 78 16.26 5.16 1.07
CA GLU A 78 17.64 4.68 0.93
C GLU A 78 18.42 5.42 -0.15
N ARG A 79 17.74 5.79 -1.25
CA ARG A 79 18.38 6.35 -2.44
C ARG A 79 18.44 7.88 -2.46
N LEU A 80 17.53 8.55 -1.75
CA LEU A 80 17.49 10.02 -1.72
C LEU A 80 18.27 10.59 -0.53
N SER A 81 18.77 11.82 -0.70
CA SER A 81 19.26 12.59 0.44
C SER A 81 18.12 12.82 1.44
N GLY A 82 18.43 12.97 2.73
CA GLY A 82 17.39 13.23 3.74
C GLY A 82 16.52 14.46 3.40
N LYS A 83 17.13 15.50 2.80
CA LYS A 83 16.41 16.70 2.35
C LYS A 83 15.46 16.41 1.19
N ASP A 84 15.86 15.58 0.22
CA ASP A 84 15.01 15.26 -0.93
C ASP A 84 13.94 14.24 -0.58
N TYR A 85 14.25 13.28 0.30
CA TYR A 85 13.24 12.37 0.85
C TYR A 85 12.16 13.13 1.63
N ASP A 86 12.54 14.14 2.41
CA ASP A 86 11.56 14.99 3.11
C ASP A 86 10.66 15.77 2.15
N LYS A 87 11.15 16.17 0.96
CA LYS A 87 10.29 16.79 -0.06
C LYS A 87 9.22 15.82 -0.57
N VAL A 88 9.59 14.56 -0.84
CA VAL A 88 8.63 13.52 -1.24
C VAL A 88 7.59 13.31 -0.16
N ARG A 89 8.02 13.18 1.10
CA ARG A 89 7.13 13.02 2.26
C ARG A 89 6.13 14.17 2.35
N LEU A 90 6.59 15.41 2.24
CA LEU A 90 5.74 16.59 2.29
C LEU A 90 4.74 16.64 1.12
N ALA A 91 5.16 16.26 -0.08
CA ALA A 91 4.26 16.17 -1.24
C ALA A 91 3.12 15.16 -1.01
N LEU A 92 3.41 14.07 -0.29
CA LEU A 92 2.44 13.08 0.17
C LEU A 92 1.73 13.47 1.48
N ARG A 93 1.85 14.73 1.92
CA ARG A 93 1.27 15.28 3.16
C ARG A 93 1.73 14.57 4.44
N LEU A 94 2.91 13.96 4.42
CA LEU A 94 3.58 13.37 5.57
C LEU A 94 4.54 14.37 6.23
N LYS A 95 4.82 14.17 7.51
CA LYS A 95 5.85 14.94 8.24
C LYS A 95 7.26 14.54 7.79
N PRO A 96 8.25 15.45 7.84
CA PRO A 96 9.67 15.12 7.68
C PRO A 96 10.09 13.91 8.53
N LEU A 97 11.02 13.09 8.04
CA LEU A 97 11.36 11.81 8.65
C LEU A 97 11.77 11.97 10.12
N ARG A 98 12.64 12.93 10.42
CA ARG A 98 13.11 13.18 11.80
C ARG A 98 11.97 13.54 12.76
N GLU A 99 11.06 14.40 12.33
CA GLU A 99 9.90 14.78 13.14
C GLU A 99 8.97 13.59 13.34
N ALA A 100 8.68 12.84 12.27
CA ALA A 100 7.84 11.65 12.34
C ALA A 100 8.42 10.58 13.28
N THR A 101 9.73 10.32 13.21
CA THR A 101 10.40 9.37 14.10
C THR A 101 10.33 9.80 15.56
N ARG A 102 10.56 11.09 15.87
CA ARG A 102 10.44 11.61 17.24
C ARG A 102 9.02 11.39 17.80
N LEU A 103 8.01 11.82 17.06
CA LEU A 103 6.60 11.66 17.46
C LEU A 103 6.22 10.18 17.63
N GLY A 104 6.67 9.32 16.72
CA GLY A 104 6.45 7.87 16.82
C GLY A 104 7.11 7.25 18.05
N SER A 105 8.31 7.70 18.41
CA SER A 105 9.01 7.20 19.60
C SER A 105 8.27 7.57 20.89
N GLU A 106 7.72 8.78 20.99
CA GLU A 106 6.92 9.22 22.15
C GLU A 106 5.67 8.37 22.34
N ILE A 107 4.99 8.00 21.24
CA ILE A 107 3.83 7.11 21.27
C ILE A 107 4.23 5.71 21.72
N THR A 108 5.34 5.19 21.17
CA THR A 108 5.86 3.85 21.49
C THR A 108 6.21 3.73 22.98
N GLU A 109 6.92 4.72 23.52
CA GLU A 109 7.29 4.71 24.95
C GLU A 109 6.07 4.81 25.86
N ARG A 110 5.07 5.61 25.50
CA ARG A 110 3.79 5.66 26.23
C ARG A 110 3.09 4.31 26.23
N ALA A 111 3.04 3.63 25.08
CA ALA A 111 2.41 2.31 24.96
C ALA A 111 3.13 1.26 25.83
N LYS A 112 4.47 1.25 25.82
CA LYS A 112 5.27 0.36 26.68
C LYS A 112 5.00 0.60 28.17
N ALA A 113 4.98 1.86 28.60
CA ALA A 113 4.70 2.22 30.00
C ALA A 113 3.32 1.74 30.45
N GLN A 114 2.29 1.87 29.59
CA GLN A 114 0.94 1.38 29.89
C GLN A 114 0.86 -0.15 29.94
N ALA A 115 1.55 -0.85 29.03
CA ALA A 115 1.60 -2.31 29.05
C ALA A 115 2.26 -2.83 30.35
N ALA A 116 3.37 -2.20 30.78
CA ALA A 116 4.06 -2.58 32.02
C ALA A 116 3.18 -2.42 33.27
N LEU A 117 2.37 -1.36 33.34
CA LEU A 117 1.43 -1.13 34.45
C LEU A 117 0.32 -2.20 34.52
N LYS A 118 -0.11 -2.75 33.37
CA LYS A 118 -1.15 -3.79 33.31
C LYS A 118 -0.65 -5.20 33.66
N VAL A 119 0.67 -5.44 33.65
CA VAL A 119 1.26 -6.74 34.02
C VAL A 119 1.46 -6.85 35.54
N THR A 120 1.38 -5.74 36.27
CA THR A 120 1.55 -5.68 37.74
C THR A 120 0.23 -5.76 38.53
N ASP A 121 -0.91 -5.92 37.86
CA ASP A 121 -2.23 -6.20 38.43
C ASP A 121 -2.64 -7.66 38.13
#